data_AF-G4TTA2-F1
#
_entry.id   AF-G4TTA2-F1
#
_cell.length_a   1.000
_cell.length_b   1.000
_cell.length_c   1.000
_cell.angle_alpha   90.00
_cell.angle_beta   90.00
_cell.angle_gamma   90.00
#
_symmetry.space_group_name_H-M   'P 1'
#
loop_
_entity.id
_entity.type
_entity.pdbx_description
1 polymer ?
#
loop_
_entity_poly.entity_id
_entity_poly.type
_entity_poly.pdbx_seq_one_letter_code
_entity_poly.pdbx_strand_id
1 'polypeptide(L)'
;MSDESSYNYNPYGYSPSRSAAAAFIGLFGLSTLLHLGQTLFLRRRVWWTLVFTAGGIMEVLGWVGRLLSSFDPTQPSPYLMQIITLIIAPAWFSAGCYAVTGALVWSPNVKSKVMNGA
;
A
#
# COMPACT_ATOMS: atom_id res chain seq x y z
N MET A 1 18.77 -34.86 15.88
CA MET A 1 18.55 -33.76 14.92
C MET A 1 18.41 -34.42 13.55
N SER A 2 17.31 -35.12 13.35
CA SER A 2 17.12 -36.02 12.22
C SER A 2 15.73 -35.75 11.63
N ASP A 3 15.70 -35.61 10.31
CA ASP A 3 14.55 -35.80 9.44
C ASP A 3 13.52 -34.66 9.30
N GLU A 4 13.97 -33.43 8.99
CA GLU A 4 13.15 -32.54 8.14
C GLU A 4 13.33 -32.95 6.68
N SER A 5 12.74 -34.11 6.38
CA SER A 5 12.50 -34.63 5.05
C SER A 5 11.93 -33.53 4.16
N SER A 6 12.19 -33.64 2.86
CA SER A 6 11.70 -32.87 1.71
C SER A 6 10.16 -32.71 1.66
N TYR A 7 9.57 -32.12 2.68
CA TYR A 7 8.21 -31.60 2.66
C TYR A 7 8.25 -30.38 1.75
N ASN A 8 7.47 -30.43 0.67
CA ASN A 8 7.14 -29.24 -0.11
C ASN A 8 6.33 -28.30 0.80
N TYR A 9 7.03 -27.56 1.66
CA TYR A 9 6.44 -26.57 2.53
C TYR A 9 5.93 -25.44 1.65
N ASN A 10 4.62 -25.44 1.41
CA ASN A 10 3.93 -24.36 0.73
C ASN A 10 3.27 -23.48 1.81
N PRO A 11 3.85 -22.31 2.16
CA PRO A 11 3.29 -21.41 3.16
C PRO A 11 1.86 -20.93 2.84
N TYR A 12 1.41 -21.02 1.58
CA TYR A 12 0.05 -20.65 1.20
C TYR A 12 -0.97 -21.77 1.44
N GLY A 13 -0.56 -23.04 1.40
CA GLY A 13 -1.48 -24.19 1.40
C GLY A 13 -2.33 -24.32 0.12
N TYR A 14 -2.19 -23.42 -0.85
CA TYR A 14 -2.84 -23.46 -2.16
C TYR A 14 -1.93 -22.85 -3.25
N SER A 15 -2.31 -22.98 -4.53
CA SER A 15 -1.61 -22.30 -5.64
C SER A 15 -2.20 -20.90 -5.85
N PRO A 16 -1.45 -19.81 -5.63
CA PRO A 16 -2.00 -18.46 -5.73
C PRO A 16 -2.34 -18.09 -7.18
N SER A 17 -3.47 -17.41 -7.36
CA SER A 17 -3.96 -17.00 -8.69
C SER A 17 -3.13 -15.86 -9.29
N ARG A 18 -2.56 -16.12 -10.47
CA ARG A 18 -1.78 -15.16 -11.27
C ARG A 18 -2.61 -13.97 -11.76
N SER A 19 -3.83 -14.23 -12.21
CA SER A 19 -4.71 -13.20 -12.77
C SER A 19 -5.15 -12.21 -11.70
N ALA A 20 -5.43 -12.68 -10.49
CA ALA A 20 -5.75 -11.82 -9.35
C ALA A 20 -4.55 -10.92 -9.02
N ALA A 21 -3.34 -11.48 -8.92
CA ALA A 21 -2.14 -10.69 -8.62
C ALA A 21 -1.88 -9.61 -9.68
N ALA A 22 -2.00 -9.94 -10.97
CA ALA A 22 -1.83 -8.99 -12.06
C ALA A 22 -2.88 -7.86 -12.03
N ALA A 23 -4.15 -8.18 -11.73
CA ALA A 23 -5.21 -7.18 -11.63
C ALA A 23 -4.92 -6.15 -10.54
N PHE A 24 -4.52 -6.60 -9.34
CA PHE A 24 -4.19 -5.69 -8.25
C PHE A 24 -2.90 -4.89 -8.49
N ILE A 25 -1.87 -5.48 -9.12
CA ILE A 25 -0.69 -4.71 -9.57
C ILE A 25 -1.11 -3.58 -10.50
N GLY A 26 -2.00 -3.85 -11.47
CA GLY A 26 -2.51 -2.84 -12.38
C GLY A 26 -3.28 -1.74 -11.67
N LEU A 27 -4.20 -2.10 -10.77
CA LEU A 27 -5.03 -1.15 -10.03
C LEU A 27 -4.20 -0.25 -9.10
N PHE A 28 -3.31 -0.83 -8.30
CA PHE A 28 -2.47 -0.07 -7.38
C PHE A 28 -1.35 0.69 -8.11
N GLY A 29 -0.83 0.13 -9.19
CA GLY A 29 0.13 0.80 -10.07
C GLY A 29 -0.48 2.06 -10.70
N LEU A 30 -1.67 1.93 -11.31
CA LEU A 30 -2.39 3.08 -11.86
C LEU A 30 -2.72 4.11 -10.79
N SER A 31 -3.21 3.68 -9.64
CA SER A 31 -3.51 4.57 -8.52
C SER A 31 -2.27 5.33 -8.04
N THR A 32 -1.13 4.67 -7.93
CA THR A 32 0.15 5.29 -7.54
C THR A 32 0.62 6.30 -8.58
N LEU A 33 0.49 5.99 -9.88
CA LEU A 33 0.81 6.91 -10.96
C LEU A 33 -0.10 8.14 -10.96
N LEU A 34 -1.38 7.99 -10.64
CA LEU A 34 -2.31 9.11 -10.51
C LEU A 34 -1.92 10.03 -9.34
N HIS A 35 -1.56 9.47 -8.18
CA HIS A 35 -1.09 10.25 -7.03
C HIS A 35 0.25 10.96 -7.32
N LEU A 36 1.17 10.28 -8.00
CA LEU A 36 2.44 10.87 -8.43
C LEU A 36 2.22 11.99 -9.44
N GLY A 37 1.34 11.75 -10.43
CA GLY A 37 0.90 12.75 -11.40
C GLY A 37 0.28 13.97 -10.73
N GLN A 38 -0.63 13.77 -9.77
CA GLN A 38 -1.21 14.88 -9.01
C GLN A 38 -0.14 15.69 -8.26
N THR A 39 0.83 15.01 -7.65
CA THR A 39 1.93 15.66 -6.92
C THR A 39 2.80 16.51 -7.84
N LEU A 40 3.10 16.02 -9.04
CA LEU A 40 3.95 16.71 -10.02
C LEU A 40 3.21 17.84 -10.76
N PHE A 41 1.96 17.59 -11.18
CA PHE A 41 1.20 18.52 -12.03
C PHE A 41 0.56 19.67 -11.24
N LEU A 42 0.06 19.41 -10.03
CA LEU A 42 -0.67 20.45 -9.30
C LEU A 42 0.22 21.52 -8.68
N ARG A 43 1.55 21.32 -8.57
CA ARG A 43 2.61 22.24 -8.06
C ARG A 43 2.34 22.92 -6.71
N ARG A 44 1.12 22.84 -6.18
CA ARG A 44 0.69 23.18 -4.83
C ARG A 44 1.24 22.10 -3.91
N ARG A 45 1.79 22.53 -2.79
CA ARG A 45 2.37 21.76 -1.68
C ARG A 45 1.42 20.71 -1.08
N VAL A 46 0.97 19.73 -1.85
CA VAL A 46 0.22 18.58 -1.34
C VAL A 46 1.20 17.54 -0.82
N TRP A 47 2.08 17.90 0.12
CA TRP A 47 3.06 16.98 0.71
C TRP A 47 2.43 15.70 1.27
N TRP A 48 1.14 15.77 1.63
CA TRP A 48 0.33 14.65 2.08
C TRP A 48 0.11 13.56 0.99
N THR A 49 0.15 13.88 -0.30
CA THR A 49 0.02 12.89 -1.39
C THR A 49 1.24 11.98 -1.51
N LEU A 50 2.39 12.39 -0.98
CA LEU A 50 3.60 11.53 -0.92
C LEU A 50 3.36 10.31 -0.03
N VAL A 51 2.61 10.48 1.06
CA VAL A 51 2.28 9.38 1.98
C VAL A 51 1.40 8.34 1.27
N PHE A 52 0.43 8.79 0.46
CA PHE A 52 -0.38 7.90 -0.38
C PHE A 52 0.44 7.21 -1.48
N THR A 53 1.40 7.92 -2.07
CA THR A 53 2.29 7.35 -3.09
C THR A 53 3.19 6.27 -2.47
N ALA A 54 3.74 6.50 -1.28
CA ALA A 54 4.54 5.53 -0.55
C ALA A 54 3.73 4.27 -0.19
N GLY A 55 2.51 4.43 0.32
CA GLY A 55 1.59 3.31 0.56
C GLY A 55 1.24 2.53 -0.72
N GLY A 56 1.00 3.24 -1.83
CA GLY A 56 0.73 2.63 -3.13
C GLY A 56 1.89 1.79 -3.68
N ILE A 57 3.14 2.26 -3.52
CA ILE A 57 4.34 1.50 -3.88
C ILE A 57 4.43 0.21 -3.06
N MET A 58 4.19 0.28 -1.74
CA MET A 58 4.21 -0.92 -0.87
C MET A 58 3.16 -1.93 -1.29
N GLU A 59 1.97 -1.48 -1.65
CA GLU A 59 0.90 -2.34 -2.12
C GLU A 59 1.28 -3.04 -3.43
N VAL A 60 1.83 -2.30 -4.40
CA VAL A 60 2.36 -2.87 -5.65
C VAL A 60 3.44 -3.93 -5.37
N LEU A 61 4.39 -3.64 -4.47
CA LEU A 61 5.43 -4.60 -4.09
C LEU A 61 4.84 -5.88 -3.47
N GLY A 62 3.81 -5.76 -2.65
CA GLY A 62 3.13 -6.90 -2.06
C GLY A 62 2.46 -7.79 -3.10
N TRP A 63 1.76 -7.20 -4.06
CA TRP A 63 1.14 -7.95 -5.15
C TRP A 63 2.16 -8.51 -6.15
N VAL A 64 3.31 -7.86 -6.34
CA VAL A 64 4.46 -8.44 -7.06
C VAL A 64 4.99 -9.67 -6.32
N GLY A 65 5.09 -9.63 -4.99
CA GLY A 65 5.48 -10.79 -4.18
C GLY A 65 4.51 -11.96 -4.35
N ARG A 66 3.21 -11.68 -4.37
CA ARG A 66 2.17 -12.67 -4.66
C ARG A 66 2.30 -13.27 -6.06
N LEU A 67 2.62 -12.44 -7.05
CA LEU A 67 2.82 -12.89 -8.43
C LEU A 67 4.07 -13.79 -8.54
N LEU A 68 5.19 -13.38 -7.95
CA LEU A 68 6.41 -14.21 -7.91
C LEU A 68 6.16 -15.55 -7.22
N SER A 69 5.39 -15.52 -6.13
CA SER A 69 5.02 -16.73 -5.40
C SER A 69 4.05 -17.67 -6.16
N SER A 70 3.42 -17.20 -7.24
CA SER A 70 2.59 -18.03 -8.12
C SER A 70 3.38 -18.79 -9.20
N PHE A 71 4.64 -18.44 -9.37
CA PHE A 71 5.59 -19.23 -10.15
C PHE A 71 6.21 -20.31 -9.26
N ASP A 72 6.74 -19.92 -8.10
CA ASP A 72 7.35 -20.83 -7.13
C ASP A 72 6.76 -20.64 -5.72
N PRO A 73 5.71 -21.40 -5.34
CA PRO A 73 5.05 -21.25 -4.05
C PRO A 73 5.84 -21.80 -2.86
N THR A 74 6.92 -22.54 -3.10
CA THR A 74 7.79 -23.12 -2.07
C THR A 74 8.84 -22.12 -1.56
N GLN A 75 9.03 -21.00 -2.24
CA GLN A 75 9.99 -19.99 -1.82
C GLN A 75 9.41 -19.12 -0.69
N PRO A 76 10.06 -19.06 0.49
CA PRO A 76 9.56 -18.27 1.62
C PRO A 76 9.75 -16.75 1.43
N SER A 77 10.71 -16.33 0.62
CA SER A 77 11.04 -14.90 0.42
C SER A 77 9.90 -14.10 -0.25
N PRO A 78 9.32 -14.54 -1.39
CA PRO A 78 8.19 -13.85 -2.00
C PRO A 78 6.95 -13.77 -1.09
N TYR A 79 6.71 -14.82 -0.30
CA TYR A 79 5.63 -14.86 0.68
C TYR A 79 5.80 -13.81 1.79
N LEU A 80 6.99 -13.76 2.39
CA LEU A 80 7.34 -12.75 3.39
C LEU A 80 7.24 -11.33 2.84
N MET A 81 7.72 -11.10 1.61
CA MET A 81 7.59 -9.80 0.96
C MET A 81 6.12 -9.40 0.82
N GLN A 82 5.26 -10.31 0.35
CA GLN A 82 3.82 -10.06 0.22
C GLN A 82 3.20 -9.67 1.57
N ILE A 83 3.34 -10.49 2.60
CA ILE A 83 2.64 -10.25 3.88
C ILE A 83 3.13 -8.97 4.57
N ILE A 84 4.44 -8.72 4.58
CA ILE A 84 5.02 -7.56 5.28
C ILE A 84 4.56 -6.26 4.61
N THR A 85 4.68 -6.19 3.28
CA THR A 85 4.34 -4.97 2.54
C THR A 85 2.85 -4.65 2.57
N LEU A 86 1.98 -5.65 2.41
CA LEU A 86 0.52 -5.48 2.47
C LEU A 86 0.03 -5.11 3.88
N ILE A 87 0.75 -5.48 4.94
CA ILE A 87 0.41 -5.05 6.30
C ILE A 87 0.84 -3.60 6.57
N ILE A 88 2.00 -3.19 6.04
CA ILE A 88 2.53 -1.83 6.27
C ILE A 88 1.79 -0.81 5.41
N ALA A 89 1.43 -1.14 4.16
CA ALA A 89 0.74 -0.25 3.24
C ALA A 89 -0.49 0.49 3.82
N PRO A 90 -1.46 -0.16 4.51
CA PRO A 90 -2.62 0.52 5.10
C PRO A 90 -2.28 1.49 6.23
N ALA A 91 -1.13 1.30 6.91
CA ALA A 91 -0.67 2.26 7.92
C ALA A 91 -0.30 3.60 7.28
N TRP A 92 0.32 3.58 6.10
CA TRP A 92 0.63 4.78 5.34
C TRP A 92 -0.64 5.49 4.87
N PHE A 93 -1.61 4.76 4.33
CA PHE A 93 -2.90 5.36 3.94
C PHE A 93 -3.61 6.02 5.13
N SER A 94 -3.60 5.37 6.30
CA SER A 94 -4.16 5.93 7.53
C SER A 94 -3.44 7.22 7.94
N ALA A 95 -2.10 7.23 7.91
CA ALA A 95 -1.32 8.44 8.20
C ALA A 95 -1.67 9.59 7.25
N GLY A 96 -1.88 9.31 5.96
CA GLY A 96 -2.32 10.29 4.97
C GLY A 96 -3.70 10.88 5.30
N CYS A 97 -4.67 10.04 5.66
CA CYS A 97 -6.01 10.47 6.06
C CYS A 97 -6.01 11.38 7.30
N TYR A 98 -5.24 11.03 8.33
CA TYR A 98 -5.12 11.84 9.55
C TYR A 98 -4.44 13.18 9.29
N ALA A 99 -3.40 13.19 8.47
CA ALA A 99 -2.73 14.41 8.04
C ALA A 99 -3.69 15.39 7.33
N VAL A 100 -4.50 14.89 6.39
CA VAL A 100 -5.50 15.71 5.68
C VAL A 100 -6.54 16.25 6.65
N THR A 101 -7.06 15.40 7.54
CA THR A 101 -8.07 15.81 8.53
C THR A 101 -7.51 16.84 9.52
N GLY A 102 -6.30 16.63 10.02
CA GLY A 102 -5.62 17.57 10.92
C GLY A 102 -5.38 18.93 10.26
N ALA A 103 -4.98 18.95 8.98
CA ALA A 103 -4.82 20.19 8.23
C ALA A 103 -6.16 20.93 8.02
N LEU A 104 -7.26 20.20 7.82
CA LEU A 104 -8.59 20.78 7.67
C LEU A 104 -9.07 21.43 8.98
N VAL A 105 -8.90 20.75 10.12
CA VAL A 105 -9.31 21.26 11.44
C VAL A 105 -8.50 22.50 11.83
N TRP A 106 -7.19 22.53 11.54
CA TRP A 106 -6.34 23.66 11.86
C TRP A 106 -6.54 24.87 10.93
N SER A 107 -7.23 24.72 9.80
CA SER A 107 -7.37 25.79 8.80
C SER A 107 -8.00 27.06 9.40
N PRO A 108 -7.37 28.24 9.24
CA PRO A 108 -7.85 29.51 9.82
C PRO A 108 -9.30 29.86 9.45
N ASN A 109 -9.72 29.47 8.24
CA ASN A 109 -11.08 29.71 7.73
C ASN A 109 -12.16 28.92 8.48
N VAL A 110 -11.80 27.79 9.12
CA VAL A 110 -12.72 27.01 9.96
C VAL A 110 -12.77 27.62 11.36
N LYS A 111 -11.63 28.01 11.92
CA LYS A 111 -11.54 28.67 13.24
C LYS A 111 -12.38 29.95 13.30
N SER A 112 -12.36 30.80 12.27
CA SER A 112 -13.13 32.06 12.28
C SER A 112 -14.64 31.84 12.26
N LYS A 113 -15.14 30.86 11.51
CA LYS A 113 -16.57 30.51 11.51
C LYS A 113 -17.05 29.94 12.85
N VAL A 114 -16.21 29.16 13.53
CA VAL A 114 -16.53 28.60 14.84
C VAL A 114 -16.51 29.67 15.93
N MET A 115 -15.55 30.60 15.89
CA MET A 115 -15.42 31.67 16.90
C MET A 115 -16.43 32.81 16.74
N ASN A 116 -16.91 33.06 15.52
CA ASN A 116 -17.86 34.15 15.23
C ASN A 116 -19.32 33.67 15.14
N GLY A 117 -19.59 32.39 15.43
CA GLY A 117 -20.91 31.75 15.31
C GLY A 117 -21.60 31.46 16.64
N ALA A 118 -21.18 32.09 17.75
CA ALA A 118 -21.82 32.03 19.06
C ALA A 118 -22.14 33.46 19.55
#